data_AF-A0A1H0VIM7-F1
#
_entry.id   AF-A0A1H0VIM7-F1
#
_cell.length_a   1.000
_cell.length_b   1.000
_cell.length_c   1.000
_cell.angle_alpha   90.00
_cell.angle_beta   90.00
_cell.angle_gamma   90.00
#
_symmetry.space_group_name_H-M   'P 1'
#
loop_
_entity.id
_entity.type
_entity.pdbx_description
1 polymer ?
#
loop_
_entity_poly.entity_id
_entity_poly.type
_entity_poly.pdbx_seq_one_letter_code
_entity_poly.pdbx_strand_id
1 'polypeptide(L)'
;MEHSLDILIVHGFAVREGRGKWACCYEIRLAIIGGPLLYRGELHGRCFATEDAAIVAAREIGEREASRHLDTARALFVALTRTPPPT
;
A
#
# COMPACT_ATOMS: atom_id res chain seq x y z
N MET A 1 -19.24 -3.26 -1.76
CA MET A 1 -18.71 -2.97 -0.40
C MET A 1 -17.34 -2.34 -0.59
N GLU A 2 -17.24 -1.01 -0.56
CA GLU A 2 -15.98 -0.29 -0.86
C GLU A 2 -15.58 0.71 0.23
N HIS A 3 -16.17 0.64 1.43
CA HIS A 3 -15.89 1.61 2.50
C HIS A 3 -14.62 1.34 3.33
N SER A 4 -13.87 0.28 3.02
CA SER A 4 -12.74 -0.13 3.87
C SER A 4 -11.41 0.50 3.54
N LEU A 5 -11.26 1.06 2.34
CA LEU A 5 -10.07 1.84 1.99
C LEU A 5 -10.20 3.31 2.40
N ASP A 6 -11.39 3.78 2.82
CA ASP A 6 -11.61 5.17 3.25
C ASP A 6 -10.70 5.58 4.43
N ILE A 7 -10.17 4.61 5.17
CA ILE A 7 -9.22 4.83 6.28
C ILE A 7 -7.74 4.68 5.88
N LEU A 8 -7.43 4.26 4.66
CA LEU A 8 -6.06 4.09 4.16
C LEU A 8 -5.79 5.04 2.99
N ILE A 9 -4.71 5.81 3.08
CA ILE A 9 -4.23 6.65 1.99
C ILE A 9 -3.02 5.97 1.36
N VAL A 10 -3.08 5.76 0.04
CA VAL A 10 -1.95 5.29 -0.75
C VAL A 10 -1.32 6.48 -1.48
N HIS A 11 -0.04 6.71 -1.22
CA HIS A 11 0.74 7.73 -1.91
C HIS A 11 1.78 7.05 -2.80
N GLY A 12 1.57 7.10 -4.11
CA GLY A 12 2.54 6.67 -5.11
C GLY A 12 3.49 7.82 -5.48
N PHE A 13 4.78 7.53 -5.60
CA PHE A 13 5.79 8.49 -6.03
C PHE A 13 6.89 7.77 -6.83
N ALA A 14 7.65 8.54 -7.59
CA ALA A 14 8.74 8.03 -8.40
C ALA A 14 10.09 8.56 -7.88
N VAL A 15 11.11 7.71 -7.91
CA VAL A 15 12.49 8.09 -7.56
C VAL A 15 13.38 7.84 -8.77
N ARG A 16 14.24 8.81 -9.10
CA ARG A 16 15.07 8.73 -10.28
C ARG A 16 16.27 7.79 -10.05
N GLU A 17 16.40 6.75 -10.88
CA GLU A 17 17.48 5.74 -10.78
C GLU A 17 18.66 6.01 -11.73
N GLY A 18 18.52 6.98 -12.63
CA GLY A 18 19.52 7.30 -13.66
C GLY A 18 19.21 6.67 -15.02
N ARG A 19 19.96 7.07 -16.05
CA ARG A 19 19.74 6.68 -17.47
C ARG A 19 18.28 6.87 -17.95
N GLY A 20 17.59 7.89 -17.43
CA GLY A 20 16.19 8.17 -17.75
C GLY A 20 15.18 7.20 -17.15
N LYS A 21 15.56 6.42 -16.13
CA LYS A 21 14.69 5.45 -15.45
C LYS A 21 14.18 5.95 -14.11
N TRP A 22 13.03 5.41 -13.71
CA TRP A 22 12.31 5.71 -12.48
C TRP A 22 12.01 4.43 -11.72
N ALA A 23 12.34 4.42 -10.43
CA ALA A 23 11.82 3.48 -9.44
C ALA A 23 10.41 3.89 -9.03
N CYS A 24 9.54 2.92 -8.83
CA CYS A 24 8.16 3.14 -8.40
C CYS A 24 8.06 2.81 -6.91
N CYS A 25 7.75 3.82 -6.10
CA CYS A 25 7.67 3.69 -4.65
C CYS A 25 6.27 4.07 -4.18
N TYR A 26 5.77 3.38 -3.17
CA TYR A 26 4.48 3.71 -2.58
C TYR A 26 4.52 3.65 -1.05
N GLU A 27 3.67 4.46 -0.45
CA GLU A 27 3.39 4.47 0.98
C GLU A 27 1.92 4.21 1.23
N ILE A 28 1.63 3.45 2.29
CA ILE A 28 0.30 3.24 2.82
C ILE A 28 0.25 3.86 4.21
N ARG A 29 -0.66 4.80 4.42
CA ARG A 29 -0.84 5.58 5.65
C ARG A 29 -2.26 5.48 6.16
N LEU A 30 -2.47 5.73 7.45
CA LEU A 30 -3.83 5.96 7.96
C LEU A 30 -4.35 7.33 7.51
N ALA A 31 -5.63 7.39 7.14
CA ALA A 31 -6.36 8.59 6.72
C ALA A 31 -6.74 9.48 7.91
N ILE A 32 -5.75 9.87 8.71
CA ILE A 32 -5.86 10.86 9.77
C ILE A 32 -4.80 11.95 9.53
N ILE A 33 -5.03 13.16 10.03
CA ILE A 33 -4.04 14.24 9.92
C ILE A 33 -2.73 13.80 10.60
N GLY A 34 -1.63 13.79 9.85
CA GLY A 34 -0.35 13.28 10.33
C GLY A 34 -0.32 11.76 10.54
N GLY A 35 -1.20 11.02 9.87
CA GLY A 35 -1.35 9.58 10.06
C GLY A 35 -0.05 8.80 9.89
N PRO A 36 0.18 7.78 10.74
CA PRO A 36 1.41 7.02 10.70
C PRO A 36 1.58 6.30 9.36
N LEU A 37 2.84 6.16 8.95
CA LEU A 37 3.23 5.27 7.88
C LEU A 37 3.05 3.83 8.38
N LEU A 38 2.17 3.08 7.71
CA LEU A 38 1.94 1.68 8.04
C LEU A 38 2.86 0.77 7.22
N TYR A 39 3.08 1.12 5.96
CA TYR A 39 3.85 0.32 5.04
C TYR A 39 4.47 1.19 3.95
N ARG A 40 5.69 0.85 3.54
CA ARG A 40 6.35 1.41 2.37
C ARG A 40 6.88 0.27 1.51
N GLY A 41 6.61 0.34 0.22
CA GLY A 41 7.08 -0.64 -0.75
C GLY A 41 7.74 0.03 -1.95
N GLU A 42 8.57 -0.76 -2.63
CA GLU A 42 9.25 -0.40 -3.86
C GLU A 42 9.05 -1.51 -4.89
N LEU A 43 8.73 -1.12 -6.12
CA LEU A 43 8.62 -2.05 -7.22
C LEU A 43 9.94 -2.15 -7.98
N HIS A 44 10.69 -3.20 -7.70
CA HIS A 44 11.90 -3.51 -8.43
C HIS A 44 11.61 -4.14 -9.80
N GLY A 45 12.55 -3.97 -10.74
CA GLY A 45 12.57 -4.72 -12.02
C GLY A 45 11.61 -4.22 -13.09
N ARG A 46 10.92 -3.09 -12.87
CA ARG A 46 10.15 -2.40 -13.92
C ARG A 46 10.82 -1.10 -14.32
N CYS A 47 10.82 -0.80 -15.61
CA CYS A 47 11.35 0.44 -16.17
C CYS A 47 10.19 1.23 -16.78
N PHE A 48 10.04 2.49 -16.40
CA PHE A 48 9.03 3.39 -16.94
C PHE A 48 9.71 4.53 -17.70
N ALA A 49 9.14 4.90 -18.85
CA ALA A 49 9.69 5.93 -19.72
C ALA A 49 9.51 7.35 -19.17
N THR A 50 8.56 7.55 -18.26
CA THR A 50 8.18 8.85 -17.69
C THR A 50 7.92 8.73 -16.20
N GLU A 51 8.10 9.83 -15.48
CA GLU A 51 7.79 9.93 -14.05
C GLU A 51 6.32 9.62 -13.76
N ASP A 52 5.39 10.20 -14.52
CA ASP A 52 3.94 10.01 -14.34
C ASP A 52 3.54 8.53 -14.45
N ALA A 53 4.05 7.82 -15.46
CA ALA A 53 3.80 6.39 -15.61
C ALA A 53 4.33 5.57 -14.42
N ALA A 54 5.46 5.97 -13.83
CA ALA A 54 5.99 5.35 -12.63
C ALA A 54 5.11 5.64 -11.40
N ILE A 55 4.63 6.87 -11.24
CA ILE A 55 3.73 7.27 -10.15
C ILE A 55 2.41 6.51 -10.20
N VAL A 56 1.79 6.42 -11.39
CA VAL A 56 0.53 5.68 -11.59
C VAL A 56 0.73 4.20 -11.25
N ALA A 57 1.79 3.59 -11.78
CA ALA A 57 2.08 2.19 -11.49
C ALA A 57 2.36 1.95 -9.99
N ALA A 58 3.08 2.85 -9.33
CA ALA A 58 3.32 2.78 -7.89
C ALA A 58 2.02 2.83 -7.10
N ARG A 59 1.10 3.72 -7.47
CA ARG A 59 -0.19 3.89 -6.80
C ARG A 59 -1.09 2.66 -6.96
N GLU A 60 -1.26 2.14 -8.17
CA GLU A 60 -2.09 0.96 -8.43
C GLU A 60 -1.61 -0.26 -7.64
N ILE A 61 -0.29 -0.44 -7.52
CA ILE A 61 0.30 -1.53 -6.75
C ILE A 61 0.10 -1.29 -5.25
N GLY A 62 0.33 -0.06 -4.79
CA GLY A 62 0.08 0.30 -3.40
C GLY A 62 -1.37 0.08 -2.98
N GLU A 63 -2.34 0.38 -3.84
CA GLU A 63 -3.78 0.12 -3.62
C GLU A 63 -4.07 -1.38 -3.54
N ARG A 64 -3.42 -2.20 -4.38
CA ARG A 64 -3.54 -3.65 -4.34
C ARG A 64 -2.94 -4.25 -3.06
N GLU A 65 -1.76 -3.78 -2.63
CA GLU A 65 -1.16 -4.25 -1.38
C GLU A 65 -1.94 -3.78 -0.15
N ALA A 66 -2.45 -2.54 -0.15
CA ALA A 66 -3.34 -2.05 0.90
C ALA A 66 -4.58 -2.96 1.05
N SER A 67 -5.18 -3.35 -0.07
CA SER A 67 -6.31 -4.28 -0.09
C SER A 67 -5.94 -5.64 0.51
N ARG A 68 -4.78 -6.21 0.13
CA ARG A 68 -4.29 -7.48 0.70
C ARG A 68 -4.03 -7.40 2.21
N HIS A 69 -3.46 -6.29 2.68
CA HIS A 69 -3.22 -6.08 4.10
C HIS A 69 -4.54 -6.00 4.88
N LEU A 70 -5.56 -5.31 4.35
CA LEU A 70 -6.89 -5.26 4.97
C LEU A 70 -7.54 -6.63 5.03
N ASP A 71 -7.50 -7.40 3.94
CA ASP A 71 -8.08 -8.74 3.89
C ASP A 71 -7.39 -9.68 4.88
N THR A 72 -6.07 -9.59 4.98
CA THR A 72 -5.28 -10.34 5.98
C THR A 72 -5.64 -9.93 7.40
N ALA A 73 -5.75 -8.64 7.69
CA ALA A 73 -6.13 -8.13 9.01
C ALA A 73 -7.54 -8.57 9.41
N ARG A 74 -8.49 -8.56 8.47
CA ARG A 74 -9.85 -9.09 8.68
C ARG A 74 -9.83 -10.57 9.01
N ALA A 75 -9.09 -11.37 8.25
CA ALA A 75 -8.97 -12.80 8.49
C ALA A 75 -8.38 -13.08 9.88
N LEU A 76 -7.33 -12.34 10.28
CA LEU A 76 -6.73 -12.43 11.61
C LEU A 76 -7.71 -12.06 12.73
N PHE A 77 -8.48 -10.99 12.56
CA PHE A 77 -9.47 -10.57 13.56
C PHE A 77 -10.57 -11.64 13.75
N VAL A 78 -11.05 -12.23 12.65
CA VAL A 78 -12.01 -13.34 12.70
C VAL A 78 -11.41 -14.58 13.38
N ALA A 79 -10.13 -14.89 13.12
CA ALA A 79 -9.48 -16.01 13.76
C ALA A 79 -9.33 -15.81 15.28
N LEU A 80 -8.87 -14.63 15.71
CA LEU A 80 -8.65 -14.30 17.12
C LEU A 80 -9.96 -14.28 17.92
N THR A 81 -11.04 -13.76 17.35
CA THR A 81 -12.37 -13.70 17.99
C THR A 81 -13.07 -15.05 18.11
N ARG A 82 -12.60 -16.08 17.40
CA ARG A 82 -13.10 -17.46 17.52
C ARG A 82 -12.37 -18.27 18.60
N THR A 83 -11.35 -17.71 19.24
CA THR A 83 -10.63 -18.37 20.33
C THR A 83 -11.41 -18.14 21.64
N PRO A 84 -12.00 -19.18 22.27
CA PRO A 84 -12.60 -19.01 23.59
C PRO A 84 -11.53 -18.57 24.59
N PRO A 85 -11.89 -17.79 25.63
CA PRO A 85 -10.93 -17.44 26.68
C PRO A 85 -10.36 -18.73 27.31
N PRO A 86 -9.09 -18.71 27.76
CA PRO A 86 -8.54 -19.86 28.47
C PRO A 86 -9.40 -20.15 29.70
N THR A 87 -9.87 -21.40 29.80
CA THR A 87 -10.64 -21.94 30.95
C THR A 87 -9.76 -22.11 32.17
#